data_AF-A0A3C1FLX6-F1
#
_entry.id   AF-A0A3C1FLX6-F1
#
_cell.length_a   1.000
_cell.length_b   1.000
_cell.length_c   1.000
_cell.angle_alpha   90.00
_cell.angle_beta   90.00
_cell.angle_gamma   90.00
#
_symmetry.space_group_name_H-M   'P 1'
#
loop_
_entity.id
_entity.type
_entity.pdbx_description
1 polymer ?
#
loop_
_entity_poly.entity_id
_entity_poly.type
_entity_poly.pdbx_seq_one_letter_code
_entity_poly.pdbx_strand_id
1 'polypeptide(L)'
;MDETGAAAANRQKELDFRSPPATQDTGQAAPATGWRQFAALTPHNPQNLPRIVVVIDDVGPNLAQAREAMALPPAVTLAILPYADYAAELAREARIKGHEILVHLPMQPANDADPGPQAMLADLPEAEFNRRLEWNLAQIADYVGVNNHMGSQLTQDPVAMQRVLGVLKERDLIFL
;
A
#
# COMPACT_ATOMS: atom_id res chain seq x y z
N MET A 1 -0.65 -28.66 -58.24
CA MET A 1 -0.77 -29.46 -57.01
C MET A 1 -0.32 -28.57 -55.89
N ASP A 2 -1.28 -28.23 -55.05
CA ASP A 2 -1.22 -27.34 -53.89
C ASP A 2 -0.35 -27.90 -52.77
N GLU A 3 0.14 -26.99 -51.91
CA GLU A 3 -0.12 -26.93 -50.45
C GLU A 3 0.95 -26.01 -49.81
N THR A 4 0.68 -24.71 -49.60
CA THR A 4 0.17 -24.10 -48.35
C THR A 4 0.85 -24.56 -47.06
N GLY A 5 1.61 -23.64 -46.45
CA GLY A 5 2.11 -23.72 -45.07
C GLY A 5 2.57 -22.35 -44.60
N ALA A 6 1.62 -21.46 -44.31
CA ALA A 6 1.84 -20.09 -43.89
C ALA A 6 2.66 -20.01 -42.59
N ALA A 7 3.77 -19.28 -42.63
CA ALA A 7 4.54 -18.90 -41.46
C ALA A 7 3.71 -17.97 -40.57
N ALA A 8 3.32 -18.45 -39.39
CA ALA A 8 2.65 -17.67 -38.37
C ALA A 8 3.62 -16.61 -37.82
N ALA A 9 3.42 -15.36 -38.24
CA ALA A 9 4.09 -14.20 -37.68
C ALA A 9 3.56 -13.94 -36.26
N ASN A 10 4.32 -14.39 -35.26
CA ASN A 10 4.04 -14.10 -33.85
C ASN A 10 4.50 -12.66 -33.54
N ARG A 11 3.59 -11.69 -33.68
CA ARG A 11 3.82 -10.30 -33.27
C ARG A 11 3.64 -10.20 -31.76
N GLN A 12 4.74 -10.01 -31.03
CA GLN A 12 4.72 -9.44 -29.68
C GLN A 12 3.90 -8.15 -29.73
N LYS A 13 2.75 -8.11 -29.05
CA LYS A 13 2.13 -6.85 -28.66
C LYS A 13 2.94 -6.31 -27.49
N GLU A 14 3.88 -5.42 -27.77
CA GLU A 14 4.39 -4.49 -26.75
C GLU A 14 3.19 -3.74 -26.18
N LEU A 15 2.95 -3.89 -24.88
CA LEU A 15 2.06 -3.01 -24.14
C LEU A 15 2.78 -1.67 -24.01
N ASP A 16 2.48 -0.77 -24.94
CA ASP A 16 2.99 0.59 -24.97
C ASP A 16 2.39 1.38 -23.80
N PHE A 17 3.08 1.38 -22.66
CA PHE A 17 2.79 2.25 -21.52
C PHE A 17 3.23 3.68 -21.83
N ARG A 18 2.67 4.32 -22.86
CA ARG A 18 2.86 5.76 -23.02
C ARG A 18 2.30 6.45 -21.79
N SER A 19 3.10 7.35 -21.22
CA SER A 19 2.63 8.27 -20.20
C SER A 19 1.33 8.92 -20.67
N PRO A 20 0.24 8.89 -19.89
CA PRO A 20 -0.98 9.58 -20.26
C PRO A 20 -0.67 11.08 -20.43
N PRO A 21 -1.34 11.76 -21.38
CA PRO A 21 -1.19 13.20 -21.52
C PRO A 21 -1.57 13.87 -20.19
N ALA A 22 -0.83 14.91 -19.80
CA ALA A 22 -1.15 15.71 -18.63
C ALA A 22 -2.53 16.36 -18.81
N THR A 23 -3.58 15.74 -18.28
CA THR A 23 -4.88 16.38 -18.15
C THR A 23 -4.84 17.29 -16.93
N GLN A 24 -4.70 18.59 -17.19
CA GLN A 24 -5.06 19.61 -16.22
C GLN A 24 -6.58 19.58 -16.04
N ASP A 25 -7.03 19.04 -14.91
CA ASP A 25 -8.42 19.19 -14.48
C ASP A 25 -8.55 20.55 -13.76
N THR A 26 -9.28 21.48 -14.37
CA THR A 26 -9.53 22.84 -13.87
C THR A 26 -10.84 22.95 -13.07
N GLY A 27 -11.27 21.88 -12.40
CA GLY A 27 -12.27 21.96 -11.34
C GLY A 27 -11.58 22.06 -9.98
N GLN A 28 -11.60 23.22 -9.32
CA GLN A 28 -11.12 23.35 -7.94
C GLN A 28 -12.06 22.56 -7.01
N ALA A 29 -11.78 21.27 -6.86
CA ALA A 29 -12.31 20.46 -5.78
C ALA A 29 -11.85 21.07 -4.45
N ALA A 30 -12.70 21.03 -3.42
CA ALA A 30 -12.31 21.38 -2.06
C ALA A 30 -11.04 20.60 -1.68
N PRO A 31 -10.11 21.19 -0.90
CA PRO A 31 -8.88 20.50 -0.51
C PRO A 31 -9.24 19.18 0.17
N ALA A 32 -8.65 18.09 -0.31
CA ALA A 32 -8.86 16.77 0.28
C ALA A 32 -8.40 16.79 1.75
N THR A 33 -9.20 16.20 2.65
CA THR A 33 -8.91 16.11 4.09
C THR A 33 -8.65 14.66 4.49
N GLY A 34 -7.95 14.48 5.62
CA GLY A 34 -7.64 13.15 6.18
C GLY A 34 -6.77 12.33 5.24
N TRP A 35 -7.02 11.03 5.14
CA TRP A 35 -6.25 10.16 4.24
C TRP A 35 -6.31 10.56 2.76
N ARG A 36 -7.42 11.17 2.30
CA ARG A 36 -7.62 11.50 0.88
C ARG A 36 -6.60 12.52 0.35
N GLN A 37 -5.99 13.32 1.23
CA GLN A 37 -4.94 14.26 0.83
C GLN A 37 -3.66 13.55 0.37
N PHE A 38 -3.47 12.30 0.80
CA PHE A 38 -2.30 11.48 0.46
C PHE A 38 -2.61 10.38 -0.57
N ALA A 39 -3.86 10.26 -1.00
CA ALA A 39 -4.28 9.24 -1.94
C ALA A 39 -3.61 9.38 -3.32
N ALA A 40 -3.42 8.25 -3.99
CA ALA A 40 -2.92 8.24 -5.36
C ALA A 40 -3.85 9.05 -6.27
N LEU A 41 -3.27 9.75 -7.24
CA LEU A 41 -4.03 10.38 -8.30
C LEU A 41 -4.70 9.28 -9.12
N THR A 42 -6.01 9.12 -8.93
CA THR A 42 -6.79 8.15 -9.70
C THR A 42 -6.92 8.67 -11.13
N PRO A 43 -6.53 7.90 -12.16
CA PRO A 43 -6.72 8.32 -13.55
C PRO A 43 -8.19 8.66 -13.82
N HIS A 44 -8.42 9.73 -14.56
CA HIS A 44 -9.76 10.14 -14.96
C HIS A 44 -10.45 8.97 -15.70
N ASN A 45 -11.59 8.53 -15.18
CA ASN A 45 -12.33 7.37 -15.70
C ASN A 45 -13.73 7.79 -16.16
N PRO A 46 -13.85 8.56 -17.25
CA PRO A 46 -15.13 9.15 -17.69
C PRO A 46 -16.12 8.10 -18.19
N GLN A 47 -15.61 6.96 -18.64
CA GLN A 47 -16.41 5.84 -19.15
C GLN A 47 -16.83 4.89 -18.02
N ASN A 48 -16.50 5.20 -16.76
CA ASN A 48 -16.81 4.40 -15.58
C ASN A 48 -16.42 2.92 -15.73
N LEU A 49 -15.25 2.68 -16.34
CA LEU A 49 -14.70 1.34 -16.51
C LEU A 49 -14.33 0.72 -15.16
N PRO A 50 -14.28 -0.61 -15.03
CA PRO A 50 -13.77 -1.26 -13.84
C PRO A 50 -12.38 -0.75 -13.46
N ARG A 51 -12.13 -0.55 -12.16
CA ARG A 51 -10.84 -0.10 -11.62
C ARG A 51 -10.16 -1.24 -10.88
N ILE A 52 -8.83 -1.27 -10.97
CA ILE A 52 -7.96 -2.20 -10.25
C ILE A 52 -6.99 -1.36 -9.43
N VAL A 53 -6.77 -1.76 -8.19
CA VAL A 53 -5.70 -1.24 -7.32
C VAL A 53 -4.65 -2.33 -7.19
N VAL A 54 -3.38 -1.94 -7.27
CA VAL A 54 -2.24 -2.84 -7.07
C VAL A 54 -1.44 -2.29 -5.90
N VAL A 55 -1.20 -3.16 -4.91
CA VAL A 55 -0.41 -2.87 -3.72
C VAL A 55 0.80 -3.80 -3.72
N ILE A 56 1.99 -3.25 -3.44
CA ILE A 56 3.20 -4.03 -3.18
C ILE A 56 3.46 -4.02 -1.68
N ASP A 57 3.38 -5.20 -1.08
CA ASP A 57 3.63 -5.45 0.33
C ASP A 57 5.13 -5.63 0.63
N ASP A 58 5.47 -5.67 1.92
CA ASP A 58 6.81 -5.93 2.45
C ASP A 58 7.91 -4.97 1.97
N VAL A 59 7.54 -3.76 1.57
CA VAL A 59 8.53 -2.73 1.22
C VAL A 59 9.27 -2.27 2.47
N GLY A 60 10.60 -2.23 2.43
CA GLY A 60 11.42 -1.67 3.52
C GLY A 60 12.69 -2.45 3.81
N PRO A 61 12.61 -3.71 4.30
CA PRO A 61 13.76 -4.43 4.83
C PRO A 61 14.92 -4.59 3.84
N ASN A 62 14.62 -4.73 2.54
CA ASN A 62 15.63 -4.73 1.49
C ASN A 62 15.59 -3.43 0.69
N LEU A 63 16.62 -2.59 0.87
CA LEU A 63 16.70 -1.27 0.22
C LEU A 63 16.72 -1.34 -1.31
N ALA A 64 17.36 -2.36 -1.91
CA ALA A 64 17.40 -2.52 -3.36
C ALA A 64 16.01 -2.84 -3.92
N GLN A 65 15.31 -3.81 -3.31
CA GLN A 65 13.94 -4.18 -3.70
C GLN A 65 12.95 -3.03 -3.45
N ALA A 66 13.11 -2.28 -2.36
CA ALA A 66 12.29 -1.09 -2.12
C ALA A 66 12.46 -0.04 -3.23
N ARG A 67 13.69 0.16 -3.71
CA ARG A 67 13.96 1.08 -4.83
C ARG A 67 13.42 0.58 -6.16
N GLU A 68 13.43 -0.73 -6.39
CA GLU A 68 12.78 -1.35 -7.55
C GLU A 68 11.26 -1.19 -7.49
N ALA A 69 10.63 -1.42 -6.34
CA ALA A 69 9.20 -1.18 -6.12
C ALA A 69 8.84 0.30 -6.38
N MET A 70 9.67 1.24 -5.90
CA MET A 70 9.54 2.67 -6.19
C MET A 70 9.89 3.06 -7.64
N ALA A 71 10.31 2.14 -8.50
CA ALA A 71 10.49 2.40 -9.93
C ALA A 71 9.25 2.00 -10.75
N LEU A 72 8.27 1.34 -10.12
CA LEU A 72 6.97 1.05 -10.72
C LEU A 72 6.18 2.33 -11.01
N PRO A 73 5.14 2.28 -11.86
CA PRO A 73 4.28 3.43 -12.11
C PRO A 73 3.72 4.01 -10.80
N PRO A 74 3.59 5.35 -10.66
CA PRO A 74 3.10 6.00 -9.44
C PRO A 74 1.70 5.57 -8.99
N ALA A 75 0.90 4.97 -9.89
CA ALA A 75 -0.41 4.42 -9.58
C ALA A 75 -0.36 3.12 -8.73
N VAL A 76 0.81 2.54 -8.52
CA VAL A 76 1.01 1.41 -7.61
C VAL A 76 1.18 1.93 -6.19
N THR A 77 0.37 1.42 -5.26
CA THR A 77 0.47 1.73 -3.82
C THR A 77 1.56 0.86 -3.18
N LEU A 78 2.33 1.44 -2.26
CA LEU A 78 3.38 0.71 -1.54
C LEU A 78 3.02 0.58 -0.06
N ALA A 79 3.01 -0.65 0.47
CA ALA A 79 2.83 -0.91 1.89
C ALA A 79 4.20 -1.11 2.54
N ILE A 80 4.59 -0.19 3.43
CA ILE A 80 5.93 -0.14 4.00
C ILE A 80 5.92 -0.70 5.43
N LEU A 81 6.80 -1.66 5.70
CA LEU A 81 7.01 -2.21 7.03
C LEU A 81 7.60 -1.13 7.95
N PRO A 82 6.91 -0.74 9.04
CA PRO A 82 7.29 0.39 9.88
C PRO A 82 8.61 0.18 10.62
N TYR A 83 9.01 -1.07 10.86
CA TYR A 83 10.26 -1.40 11.54
C TYR A 83 11.49 -1.45 10.64
N ALA A 84 11.35 -1.24 9.33
CA ALA A 84 12.50 -1.23 8.44
C ALA A 84 13.42 -0.03 8.74
N ASP A 85 14.74 -0.24 8.70
CA ASP A 85 15.75 0.75 9.08
C ASP A 85 15.58 2.13 8.40
N TYR A 86 15.07 2.14 7.16
CA TYR A 86 14.88 3.34 6.35
C TYR A 86 13.40 3.65 6.05
N ALA A 87 12.45 3.14 6.85
CA ALA A 87 11.01 3.25 6.56
C ALA A 87 10.55 4.71 6.27
N ALA A 88 10.94 5.66 7.11
CA ALA A 88 10.58 7.08 6.94
C ALA A 88 11.18 7.69 5.67
N GLU A 89 12.44 7.38 5.36
CA GLU A 89 13.12 7.87 4.15
C GLU A 89 12.49 7.30 2.90
N LEU A 90 12.24 5.98 2.89
CA LEU A 90 11.58 5.27 1.79
C LEU A 90 10.18 5.80 1.53
N ALA A 91 9.39 6.03 2.58
CA ALA A 91 8.07 6.62 2.44
C ALA A 91 8.14 8.01 1.79
N ARG A 92 9.03 8.88 2.28
CA ARG A 92 9.24 10.22 1.72
C ARG A 92 9.67 10.16 0.25
N GLU A 93 10.60 9.28 -0.10
CA GLU A 93 11.05 9.08 -1.49
C GLU A 93 9.91 8.59 -2.39
N ALA A 94 9.15 7.60 -1.95
CA ALA A 94 8.02 7.06 -2.68
C ALA A 94 6.93 8.12 -2.90
N ARG A 95 6.64 8.95 -1.89
CA ARG A 95 5.73 10.09 -2.00
C ARG A 95 6.17 11.11 -3.05
N ILE A 96 7.46 11.47 -3.08
CA ILE A 96 8.02 12.37 -4.10
C ILE A 96 7.83 11.80 -5.51
N LYS A 97 7.91 10.48 -5.65
CA LYS A 97 7.64 9.78 -6.92
C LYS A 97 6.16 9.60 -7.24
N GLY A 98 5.26 10.02 -6.34
CA GLY A 98 3.81 10.03 -6.55
C GLY A 98 3.07 8.79 -6.09
N HIS A 99 3.74 7.87 -5.38
CA HIS A 99 3.09 6.68 -4.84
C HIS A 99 2.17 7.02 -3.65
N GLU A 100 1.04 6.31 -3.56
CA GLU A 100 0.27 6.21 -2.32
C GLU A 100 0.96 5.22 -1.37
N ILE A 101 0.89 5.51 -0.07
CA ILE A 101 1.60 4.73 0.96
C ILE A 101 0.62 4.20 1.99
N LEU A 102 0.80 2.93 2.36
CA LEU A 102 0.17 2.29 3.51
C LEU A 102 1.24 1.91 4.54
N VAL A 103 0.90 1.96 5.83
CA VAL A 103 1.71 1.30 6.86
C VAL A 103 1.40 -0.19 6.80
N HIS A 104 2.40 -1.03 6.57
CA HIS A 104 2.24 -2.48 6.56
C HIS A 104 2.39 -3.02 7.98
N LEU A 105 1.29 -3.07 8.73
CA LEU A 105 1.28 -3.29 10.17
C LEU A 105 1.54 -4.78 10.51
N PRO A 106 2.64 -5.13 11.21
CA PRO A 106 2.91 -6.51 11.63
C PRO A 106 1.84 -7.01 12.60
N MET A 107 1.21 -8.13 12.26
CA MET A 107 0.11 -8.71 13.03
C MET A 107 0.30 -10.21 13.25
N GLN A 108 -0.17 -10.71 14.39
CA GLN A 108 -0.06 -12.12 14.78
C GLN A 108 -0.68 -13.08 13.73
N PRO A 109 0.09 -14.01 13.17
CA PRO A 109 -0.40 -15.11 12.37
C PRO A 109 -0.87 -16.27 13.26
N ALA A 110 -1.63 -17.19 12.67
CA ALA A 110 -2.08 -18.43 13.32
C ALA A 110 -1.00 -19.52 13.42
N ASN A 111 0.16 -19.32 12.79
CA ASN A 111 1.32 -20.22 12.86
C ASN A 111 2.44 -19.58 13.70
N ASP A 112 3.56 -20.29 13.86
CA ASP A 112 4.70 -19.83 14.67
C ASP A 112 5.64 -18.84 13.93
N ALA A 113 5.19 -18.23 12.82
CA ALA A 113 6.01 -17.27 12.09
C ALA A 113 6.15 -15.96 12.89
N ASP A 114 7.36 -15.38 12.89
CA ASP A 114 7.64 -14.09 13.52
C ASP A 114 7.24 -12.94 12.57
N PRO A 115 6.26 -12.08 12.92
CA PRO A 115 5.85 -10.94 12.08
C PRO A 115 6.85 -9.77 12.16
N GLY A 116 7.82 -9.86 13.06
CA GLY A 116 8.86 -8.87 13.27
C GLY A 116 8.59 -7.93 14.46
N PRO A 117 9.46 -6.93 14.64
CA PRO A 117 9.41 -6.01 15.77
C PRO A 117 8.06 -5.29 15.89
N GLN A 118 7.63 -5.08 17.15
CA GLN A 118 6.41 -4.34 17.48
C GLN A 118 5.14 -4.93 16.86
N ALA A 119 5.14 -6.23 16.55
CA ALA A 119 3.97 -6.96 16.09
C ALA A 119 2.78 -6.80 17.07
N MET A 120 1.61 -6.62 16.48
CA MET A 120 0.33 -6.59 17.17
C MET A 120 -0.07 -8.03 17.51
N LEU A 121 -0.08 -8.38 18.79
CA LEU A 121 -0.47 -9.71 19.29
C LEU A 121 -1.75 -9.60 20.13
N ALA A 122 -2.64 -10.60 20.00
CA ALA A 122 -3.97 -10.58 20.59
C ALA A 122 -3.95 -10.60 22.12
N ASP A 123 -2.94 -11.25 22.70
CA ASP A 123 -2.76 -11.45 24.14
C ASP A 123 -2.01 -10.31 24.85
N LEU A 124 -1.61 -9.26 24.11
CA LEU A 124 -0.96 -8.09 24.71
C LEU A 124 -1.91 -7.38 25.69
N PRO A 125 -1.40 -6.95 26.86
CA PRO A 125 -2.09 -5.97 27.68
C PRO A 125 -2.45 -4.74 26.85
N GLU A 126 -3.62 -4.17 27.10
CA GLU A 126 -4.16 -3.06 26.29
C GLU A 126 -3.19 -1.88 26.14
N ALA A 127 -2.52 -1.49 27.22
CA ALA A 127 -1.54 -0.42 27.20
C ALA A 127 -0.36 -0.72 26.25
N GLU A 128 0.11 -1.97 26.22
CA GLU A 128 1.19 -2.38 25.33
C GLU A 128 0.70 -2.50 23.88
N PHE A 129 -0.52 -3.01 23.67
CA PHE A 129 -1.15 -3.05 22.36
C PHE A 129 -1.23 -1.64 21.74
N ASN A 130 -1.75 -0.67 22.50
CA ASN A 130 -1.86 0.71 22.03
C ASN A 130 -0.49 1.36 21.81
N ARG A 131 0.48 1.13 22.72
CA ARG A 131 1.86 1.62 22.56
C ARG A 131 2.50 1.10 21.27
N ARG A 132 2.32 -0.19 20.94
CA ARG A 132 2.83 -0.77 19.69
C ARG A 132 2.14 -0.19 18.47
N LEU A 133 0.81 -0.06 18.50
CA LEU A 133 0.07 0.53 17.39
C LEU A 133 0.52 1.96 17.10
N GLU A 134 0.62 2.79 18.14
CA GLU A 134 1.12 4.16 18.04
C GLU A 134 2.56 4.21 17.52
N TRP A 135 3.43 3.33 18.01
CA TRP A 135 4.80 3.24 17.53
C TRP A 135 4.84 2.96 16.02
N ASN A 136 4.10 1.95 15.54
CA ASN A 136 4.06 1.57 14.13
C ASN A 136 3.55 2.73 13.25
N LEU A 137 2.47 3.40 13.68
CA LEU A 137 1.87 4.53 12.95
C LEU A 137 2.72 5.80 12.98
N ALA A 138 3.71 5.90 13.87
CA ALA A 138 4.61 7.03 13.98
C ALA A 138 5.91 6.89 13.17
N GLN A 139 6.22 5.69 12.64
CA GLN A 139 7.46 5.46 11.88
C GLN A 139 7.42 6.06 10.47
N ILE A 140 6.23 6.28 9.94
CA ILE A 140 5.98 6.75 8.57
C ILE A 140 5.03 7.95 8.65
N ALA A 141 5.14 8.90 7.72
CA ALA A 141 4.23 10.03 7.56
C ALA A 141 3.57 10.00 6.18
N ASP A 142 2.57 10.85 5.96
CA ASP A 142 1.89 11.06 4.67
C ASP A 142 1.34 9.76 4.02
N TYR A 143 0.78 8.88 4.84
CA TYR A 143 0.14 7.62 4.43
C TYR A 143 -1.38 7.72 4.49
N VAL A 144 -2.06 6.84 3.75
CA VAL A 144 -3.53 6.84 3.67
C VAL A 144 -4.20 5.88 4.65
N GLY A 145 -3.45 4.90 5.16
CA GLY A 145 -4.00 3.88 6.02
C GLY A 145 -3.03 2.76 6.33
N VAL A 146 -3.61 1.63 6.72
CA VAL A 146 -2.89 0.42 7.11
C VAL A 146 -3.31 -0.76 6.23
N ASN A 147 -2.34 -1.61 5.89
CA ASN A 147 -2.55 -2.99 5.42
C ASN A 147 -1.89 -3.94 6.44
N ASN A 148 -2.41 -5.13 6.68
CA ASN A 148 -1.80 -6.10 7.60
C ASN A 148 -0.63 -6.88 6.96
N HIS A 149 0.50 -6.95 7.66
CA HIS A 149 1.56 -7.94 7.40
C HIS A 149 1.27 -9.20 8.23
N MET A 150 1.09 -10.33 7.55
CA MET A 150 0.57 -11.57 8.13
C MET A 150 -0.82 -11.40 8.76
N GLY A 151 -0.99 -11.55 10.08
CA GLY A 151 -2.25 -11.23 10.77
C GLY A 151 -3.37 -12.24 10.68
N SER A 152 -3.13 -13.47 10.20
CA SER A 152 -4.19 -14.48 10.05
C SER A 152 -4.89 -14.86 11.36
N GLN A 153 -4.27 -14.65 12.52
CA GLN A 153 -4.92 -14.82 13.82
C GLN A 153 -5.49 -13.51 14.35
N LEU A 154 -4.72 -12.42 14.33
CA LEU A 154 -5.15 -11.14 14.91
C LEU A 154 -6.42 -10.59 14.22
N THR A 155 -6.51 -10.71 12.90
CA THR A 155 -7.64 -10.19 12.12
C THR A 155 -8.95 -10.94 12.39
N GLN A 156 -8.88 -12.14 12.98
CA GLN A 156 -10.05 -12.91 13.41
C GLN A 156 -10.51 -12.54 14.83
N ASP A 157 -9.69 -11.81 15.60
CA ASP A 157 -10.04 -11.37 16.95
C ASP A 157 -10.83 -10.04 16.88
N PRO A 158 -12.13 -10.04 17.19
CA PRO A 158 -12.95 -8.84 17.11
C PRO A 158 -12.56 -7.77 18.13
N VAL A 159 -12.01 -8.14 19.29
CA VAL A 159 -11.60 -7.17 20.32
C VAL A 159 -10.31 -6.48 19.89
N ALA A 160 -9.33 -7.25 19.41
CA ALA A 160 -8.09 -6.69 18.88
C ALA A 160 -8.36 -5.78 17.67
N MET A 161 -9.18 -6.23 16.71
CA MET A 161 -9.52 -5.43 15.54
C MET A 161 -10.35 -4.19 15.88
N GLN A 162 -11.24 -4.23 16.87
CA GLN A 162 -11.93 -3.01 17.34
C GLN A 162 -10.95 -1.95 17.85
N ARG A 163 -9.87 -2.36 18.54
CA ARG A 163 -8.83 -1.42 18.99
C ARG A 163 -8.09 -0.80 17.80
N VAL A 164 -7.64 -1.63 16.85
CA VAL A 164 -6.96 -1.14 15.63
C VAL A 164 -7.87 -0.18 14.85
N LEU A 165 -9.07 -0.63 14.50
CA LEU A 165 -10.01 0.15 13.68
C LEU A 165 -10.51 1.41 14.41
N GLY A 166 -10.60 1.39 15.74
CA GLY A 166 -10.91 2.56 16.55
C GLY A 166 -9.89 3.69 16.35
N VAL A 167 -8.60 3.36 16.49
CA VAL A 167 -7.51 4.32 16.29
C VAL A 167 -7.45 4.82 14.85
N LEU A 168 -7.62 3.93 13.86
CA LEU A 168 -7.62 4.35 12.45
C LEU A 168 -8.79 5.28 12.12
N LYS A 169 -9.98 5.00 12.68
CA LYS A 169 -11.16 5.85 12.51
C LYS A 169 -10.95 7.25 13.11
N GLU A 170 -10.38 7.34 14.31
CA GLU A 170 -10.08 8.63 14.96
C GLU A 170 -9.09 9.48 14.15
N ARG A 171 -8.18 8.82 13.42
CA ARG A 171 -7.18 9.46 12.56
C ARG A 171 -7.64 9.68 11.11
N ASP A 172 -8.88 9.32 10.78
CA ASP A 172 -9.41 9.32 9.40
C ASP A 172 -8.48 8.58 8.43
N LEU A 173 -8.15 7.33 8.79
CA LEU A 173 -7.31 6.40 8.03
C LEU A 173 -8.11 5.17 7.59
N ILE A 174 -7.73 4.58 6.45
CA ILE A 174 -8.33 3.33 5.97
C ILE A 174 -7.62 2.09 6.55
N PHE A 175 -8.36 0.99 6.59
CA PHE A 175 -7.81 -0.36 6.73
C PHE A 175 -8.09 -1.10 5.41
N LEU A 176 -7.06 -1.68 4.81
CA LEU A 176 -7.14 -2.53 3.63
C LEU A 176 -7.11 -4.00 4.04
#